data_AF-A0A0K9NYT8-F1
#
_entry.id   AF-A0A0K9NYT8-F1
#
_cell.length_a   1.000
_cell.length_b   1.000
_cell.length_c   1.000
_cell.angle_alpha   90.00
_cell.angle_beta   90.00
_cell.angle_gamma   90.00
#
_symmetry.space_group_name_H-M   'P 1'
#
loop_
_entity.id
_entity.type
_entity.pdbx_description
1 polymer ?
#
loop_
_entity_poly.entity_id
_entity_poly.type
_entity_poly.pdbx_seq_one_letter_code
_entity_poly.pdbx_strand_id
1 'polypeptide(L)'
;MVKNLVYFFPHLRSMQNSREGESPAAELALENKPITEYMVGPAPLEGTNFDEDWACYRDDDVIRQQDAIQAVEAEKIPLVGDKEHILALAEEFQSGSPVIQSKIKLLSEKYSNLRRTRGDGNCFFRGFMFSYLEHILDSQDGSEVDRIQSSIVQCKKALQDLGYAEFTFEDFFMLFIEQLQCVFNGHGDSYGHDELLKRSQDPSVSNYVVMFLRFVTTGEIRRRSDFYEPFILGISDSSVDQFCKTAVEPMGAESDQVQIIALSDALGVPIRVVYLDGSTTSLEVNHHDFIPTLQDEKTQSNEGSESKINQSPEPFVTLLYRPGHYDILYAK
;
A
#
# COMPACT_ATOMS: atom_id res chain seq x y z
N MET A 1 12.52 -14.51 18.34
CA MET A 1 12.09 -13.52 17.34
C MET A 1 11.45 -14.09 16.08
N VAL A 2 11.70 -15.35 15.66
CA VAL A 2 11.11 -15.93 14.43
C VAL A 2 9.67 -16.49 14.61
N LYS A 3 9.18 -16.62 15.84
CA LYS A 3 7.90 -17.34 16.12
C LYS A 3 6.63 -16.55 15.80
N ASN A 4 6.69 -15.23 15.64
CA ASN A 4 5.51 -14.44 15.29
C ASN A 4 5.29 -14.32 13.77
N LEU A 5 6.27 -14.66 12.93
CA LEU A 5 6.19 -14.46 11.47
C LEU A 5 5.61 -15.63 10.67
N VAL A 6 5.41 -16.81 11.28
CA VAL A 6 4.88 -17.98 10.55
C VAL A 6 3.39 -17.82 10.18
N TYR A 7 2.70 -16.86 10.80
CA TYR A 7 1.32 -16.50 10.42
C TYR A 7 1.23 -15.55 9.21
N PHE A 8 2.35 -15.01 8.71
CA PHE A 8 2.36 -13.91 7.73
C PHE A 8 2.47 -14.35 6.26
N PHE A 9 2.78 -15.63 5.97
CA PHE A 9 2.93 -16.11 4.59
C PHE A 9 2.41 -17.56 4.43
N PRO A 10 1.15 -17.75 3.99
CA PRO A 10 0.58 -19.08 3.77
C PRO A 10 1.32 -19.93 2.71
N HIS A 11 2.04 -19.29 1.78
CA HIS A 11 2.73 -19.95 0.67
C HIS A 11 4.06 -20.62 1.05
N LEU A 12 4.71 -20.20 2.15
CA LEU A 12 5.98 -20.82 2.58
C LEU A 12 5.80 -22.22 3.17
N ARG A 13 4.56 -22.64 3.50
CA ARG A 13 4.28 -23.97 4.04
C ARG A 13 4.37 -25.09 2.99
N SER A 14 4.22 -24.78 1.70
CA SER A 14 4.22 -25.82 0.65
C SER A 14 5.63 -26.24 0.21
N MET A 15 6.64 -25.38 0.41
CA MET A 15 8.01 -25.67 -0.03
C MET A 15 8.83 -26.54 0.92
N GLN A 16 8.45 -26.65 2.20
CA GLN A 16 9.15 -27.52 3.17
C GLN A 16 8.70 -28.98 3.13
N ASN A 17 7.51 -29.30 2.62
CA ASN A 17 7.00 -30.68 2.57
C ASN A 17 7.38 -31.46 1.30
N SER A 18 8.08 -30.82 0.36
CA SER A 18 8.40 -31.43 -0.95
C SER A 18 9.79 -32.05 -1.04
N ARG A 19 10.53 -32.16 0.07
CA ARG A 19 11.92 -32.68 0.10
C ARG A 19 12.12 -34.06 0.73
N GLU A 20 11.06 -34.75 1.14
CA GLU A 20 11.19 -36.12 1.65
C GLU A 20 10.09 -37.02 1.04
N GLY A 21 10.48 -37.93 0.15
CA GLY A 21 9.58 -38.93 -0.42
C GLY A 21 10.15 -39.63 -1.65
N GLU A 22 10.85 -40.73 -1.43
CA GLU A 22 11.36 -41.65 -2.46
C GLU A 22 10.23 -42.30 -3.30
N SER A 23 10.60 -42.65 -4.54
CA SER A 23 9.81 -43.37 -5.54
C SER A 23 9.45 -44.81 -5.12
N PRO A 24 8.43 -45.43 -5.75
CA PRO A 24 8.75 -46.63 -6.52
C PRO A 24 8.13 -46.68 -7.93
N ALA A 25 8.85 -47.38 -8.80
CA ALA A 25 8.61 -47.58 -10.22
C ALA A 25 7.37 -48.43 -10.55
N ALA A 26 6.77 -48.18 -11.72
CA ALA A 26 6.01 -49.17 -12.48
C ALA A 26 6.24 -48.95 -13.98
N GLU A 27 6.79 -49.99 -14.59
CA GLU A 27 7.16 -50.15 -15.99
C GLU A 27 5.95 -50.64 -16.81
N LEU A 28 5.61 -49.98 -17.92
CA LEU A 28 4.71 -50.52 -18.94
C LEU A 28 5.24 -50.17 -20.34
N ALA A 29 5.64 -51.23 -21.05
CA ALA A 29 6.17 -51.22 -22.40
C ALA A 29 5.09 -50.89 -23.45
N LEU A 30 5.47 -50.15 -24.50
CA LEU A 30 4.72 -50.08 -25.75
C LEU A 30 5.67 -49.89 -26.94
N GLU A 31 5.42 -50.69 -27.97
CA GLU A 31 6.25 -50.99 -29.13
C GLU A 31 6.50 -49.81 -30.07
N ASN A 32 7.72 -49.79 -30.62
CA ASN A 32 8.14 -48.97 -31.76
C ASN A 32 7.41 -49.37 -33.06
N LYS A 33 6.76 -48.42 -33.73
CA LYS A 33 6.54 -48.45 -35.19
C LYS A 33 6.84 -47.09 -35.82
N PRO A 34 7.51 -47.06 -37.00
CA PRO A 34 7.90 -45.82 -37.66
C PRO A 34 6.71 -45.23 -38.44
N ILE A 35 6.50 -43.91 -38.32
CA ILE A 35 5.52 -43.18 -39.12
C ILE A 35 6.28 -42.48 -40.25
N THR A 36 6.46 -43.19 -41.36
CA THR A 36 6.78 -42.62 -42.67
C THR A 36 5.68 -43.03 -43.65
N GLU A 37 4.48 -42.50 -43.47
CA GLU A 37 3.45 -42.42 -44.52
C GLU A 37 2.24 -41.71 -43.91
N TYR A 38 2.14 -40.41 -44.16
CA TYR A 38 0.91 -39.63 -44.40
C TYR A 38 1.37 -38.17 -44.65
N MET A 39 2.21 -37.99 -45.67
CA MET A 39 2.48 -36.68 -46.27
C MET A 39 1.41 -36.41 -47.33
N VAL A 40 0.39 -35.61 -46.97
CA VAL A 40 -0.32 -34.76 -47.93
C VAL A 40 -0.53 -33.43 -47.23
N GLY A 41 0.38 -32.48 -47.49
CA GLY A 41 0.26 -31.11 -46.99
C GLY A 41 -0.83 -30.34 -47.75
N PRO A 42 -1.54 -29.41 -47.09
CA PRO A 42 -2.39 -28.47 -47.80
C PRO A 42 -1.53 -27.54 -48.67
N ALA A 43 -2.09 -27.12 -49.82
CA ALA A 43 -1.47 -26.17 -50.73
C ALA A 43 -1.12 -24.84 -50.02
N PRO A 44 -0.07 -24.12 -50.45
CA PRO A 44 0.33 -22.89 -49.81
C PRO A 44 -0.75 -21.83 -50.02
N LEU A 45 -1.29 -21.30 -48.91
CA LEU A 45 -2.03 -20.05 -48.96
C LEU A 45 -1.01 -18.92 -49.12
N GLU A 46 -0.98 -18.33 -50.30
CA GLU A 46 -0.21 -17.13 -50.59
C GLU A 46 -0.63 -15.99 -49.66
N GLY A 47 0.37 -15.38 -49.01
CA GLY A 47 0.34 -13.98 -48.59
C GLY A 47 -0.61 -13.62 -47.46
N THR A 48 -0.34 -14.08 -46.25
CA THR A 48 -0.56 -13.25 -45.06
C THR A 48 0.71 -13.28 -44.23
N ASN A 49 1.39 -12.13 -44.13
CA ASN A 49 2.54 -11.93 -43.25
C ASN A 49 2.10 -12.23 -41.81
N PHE A 50 2.43 -13.41 -41.32
CA PHE A 50 2.17 -13.85 -39.94
C PHE A 50 3.32 -13.51 -38.99
N ASP A 51 4.18 -12.54 -39.36
CA ASP A 51 5.37 -12.14 -38.60
C ASP A 51 5.44 -10.61 -38.32
N GLU A 52 4.37 -9.84 -38.56
CA GLU A 52 4.43 -8.35 -38.51
C GLU A 52 3.39 -7.68 -37.58
N ASP A 53 2.84 -8.33 -36.55
CA ASP A 53 1.78 -7.70 -35.71
C ASP A 53 2.07 -7.64 -34.20
N TRP A 54 3.28 -8.04 -33.77
CA TRP A 54 3.77 -7.79 -32.39
C TRP A 54 4.77 -6.64 -32.31
N ALA A 55 5.24 -6.15 -33.46
CA ALA A 55 6.03 -4.93 -33.51
C ALA A 55 5.07 -3.74 -33.47
N CYS A 56 5.03 -3.02 -32.34
CA CYS A 56 4.50 -1.66 -32.18
C CYS A 56 3.13 -1.51 -31.49
N TYR A 57 2.97 -2.05 -30.27
CA TYR A 57 2.39 -1.20 -29.23
C TYR A 57 3.50 -0.24 -28.79
N ARG A 58 3.45 1.03 -29.19
CA ARG A 58 4.45 2.00 -28.72
C ARG A 58 4.19 2.26 -27.25
N ASP A 59 5.24 2.52 -26.49
CA ASP A 59 5.10 3.01 -25.11
C ASP A 59 4.16 4.23 -25.06
N ASP A 60 4.19 5.09 -26.09
CA ASP A 60 3.27 6.23 -26.27
C ASP A 60 1.79 5.85 -26.39
N ASP A 61 1.47 4.67 -26.95
CA ASP A 61 0.10 4.18 -27.06
C ASP A 61 -0.38 3.65 -25.70
N VAL A 62 0.49 2.95 -24.97
CA VAL A 62 0.21 2.44 -23.61
C VAL A 62 0.02 3.61 -22.64
N ILE A 63 0.89 4.61 -22.67
CA ILE A 63 0.78 5.82 -21.84
C ILE A 63 -0.54 6.54 -22.13
N ARG A 64 -0.88 6.76 -23.41
CA ARG A 64 -2.16 7.40 -23.76
C ARG A 64 -3.37 6.62 -23.29
N GLN A 65 -3.33 5.29 -23.37
CA GLN A 65 -4.41 4.45 -22.87
C GLN A 65 -4.54 4.56 -21.34
N GLN A 66 -3.42 4.55 -20.62
CA GLN A 66 -3.39 4.68 -19.17
C GLN A 66 -3.89 6.06 -18.73
N ASP A 67 -3.44 7.13 -19.38
CA ASP A 67 -3.92 8.51 -19.14
C ASP A 67 -5.42 8.62 -19.39
N ALA A 68 -5.94 7.98 -20.45
CA ALA A 68 -7.36 7.99 -20.76
C ALA A 68 -8.20 7.26 -19.69
N ILE A 69 -7.72 6.12 -19.17
CA ILE A 69 -8.39 5.40 -18.08
C ILE A 69 -8.40 6.27 -16.81
N GLN A 70 -7.25 6.84 -16.45
CA GLN A 70 -7.12 7.70 -15.27
C GLN A 70 -7.98 8.96 -15.39
N ALA A 71 -8.11 9.56 -16.58
CA ALA A 71 -8.96 10.72 -16.82
C ALA A 71 -10.45 10.38 -16.57
N VAL A 72 -10.93 9.24 -17.06
CA VAL A 72 -12.32 8.79 -16.84
C VAL A 72 -12.59 8.54 -15.35
N GLU A 73 -11.62 8.01 -14.61
CA GLU A 73 -11.76 7.88 -13.15
C GLU A 73 -11.70 9.23 -12.44
N ALA A 74 -10.84 10.13 -12.90
CA ALA A 74 -10.67 11.46 -12.34
C ALA A 74 -11.92 12.34 -12.46
N GLU A 75 -12.71 12.14 -13.51
CA GLU A 75 -14.02 12.77 -13.69
C GLU A 75 -15.06 12.28 -12.69
N LYS A 76 -14.93 11.03 -12.20
CA LYS A 76 -15.93 10.38 -11.34
C LYS A 76 -15.66 10.57 -9.85
N ILE A 77 -14.40 10.50 -9.46
CA ILE A 77 -14.01 10.45 -8.04
C ILE A 77 -12.91 11.51 -7.82
N PRO A 78 -13.09 12.46 -6.89
CA PRO A 78 -12.02 13.38 -6.51
C PRO A 78 -10.84 12.62 -5.88
N LEU A 79 -9.67 13.25 -5.74
CA LEU A 79 -8.51 12.60 -5.14
C LEU A 79 -8.79 12.08 -3.71
N VAL A 80 -9.54 12.87 -2.93
CA VAL A 80 -10.12 12.50 -1.64
C VAL A 80 -11.58 12.96 -1.64
N GLY A 81 -12.50 12.06 -1.29
CA GLY A 81 -13.93 12.31 -1.28
C GLY A 81 -14.45 12.98 -0.01
N ASP A 82 -15.71 13.41 -0.08
CA ASP A 82 -16.46 13.87 1.08
C ASP A 82 -16.66 12.74 2.10
N LYS A 83 -16.88 13.13 3.36
CA LYS A 83 -17.17 12.20 4.44
C LYS A 83 -18.59 11.70 4.27
N GLU A 84 -18.75 10.41 4.03
CA GLU A 84 -20.06 9.77 3.84
C GLU A 84 -20.31 8.69 4.88
N HIS A 85 -21.57 8.32 5.08
CA HIS A 85 -21.92 7.26 6.01
C HIS A 85 -21.44 5.90 5.47
N ILE A 86 -20.93 5.03 6.33
CA ILE A 86 -20.34 3.74 5.89
C ILE A 86 -21.29 2.85 5.09
N LEU A 87 -22.60 2.99 5.33
CA LEU A 87 -23.63 2.25 4.58
C LEU A 87 -23.74 2.67 3.11
N ALA A 88 -23.20 3.82 2.71
CA ALA A 88 -23.08 4.18 1.28
C ALA A 88 -22.27 3.12 0.52
N LEU A 89 -21.32 2.45 1.18
CA LEU A 89 -20.57 1.33 0.60
C LEU A 89 -21.48 0.15 0.26
N ALA A 90 -22.53 -0.10 1.06
CA ALA A 90 -23.46 -1.21 0.80
C ALA A 90 -24.26 -1.01 -0.49
N GLU A 91 -24.47 0.24 -0.92
CA GLU A 91 -25.18 0.58 -2.15
C GLU A 91 -24.42 0.08 -3.39
N GLU A 92 -23.09 0.11 -3.37
CA GLU A 92 -22.24 -0.38 -4.47
C GLU A 92 -22.35 -1.90 -4.65
N PHE A 93 -22.53 -2.60 -3.54
CA PHE A 93 -22.60 -4.05 -3.50
C PHE A 93 -24.04 -4.57 -3.49
N GLN A 94 -25.05 -3.75 -3.81
CA GLN A 94 -26.46 -4.17 -3.89
C GLN A 94 -26.66 -5.35 -4.84
N SER A 95 -25.95 -5.33 -5.97
CA SER A 95 -25.94 -6.42 -6.97
C SER A 95 -24.80 -7.43 -6.75
N GLY A 96 -24.02 -7.27 -5.68
CA GLY A 96 -22.81 -8.02 -5.37
C GLY A 96 -23.01 -9.18 -4.40
N SER A 97 -21.91 -9.65 -3.80
CA SER A 97 -21.90 -10.80 -2.88
C SER A 97 -22.67 -10.49 -1.58
N PRO A 98 -23.66 -11.32 -1.17
CA PRO A 98 -24.35 -11.17 0.12
C PRO A 98 -23.42 -11.20 1.34
N VAL A 99 -22.26 -11.84 1.20
CA VAL A 99 -21.20 -11.89 2.24
C VAL A 99 -20.63 -10.50 2.48
N ILE A 100 -20.34 -9.75 1.41
CA ILE A 100 -19.79 -8.39 1.50
C ILE A 100 -20.81 -7.46 2.14
N GLN A 101 -22.09 -7.53 1.75
CA GLN A 101 -23.14 -6.73 2.39
C GLN A 101 -23.26 -7.02 3.90
N SER A 102 -23.13 -8.29 4.30
CA SER A 102 -23.17 -8.68 5.71
C SER A 102 -21.96 -8.13 6.48
N LYS A 103 -20.76 -8.18 5.88
CA LYS A 103 -19.55 -7.57 6.44
C LYS A 103 -19.65 -6.06 6.55
N ILE A 104 -20.26 -5.37 5.58
CA ILE A 104 -20.49 -3.92 5.65
C ILE A 104 -21.44 -3.56 6.79
N LYS A 105 -22.49 -4.36 7.03
CA LYS A 105 -23.37 -4.17 8.18
C LYS A 105 -22.60 -4.30 9.50
N LEU A 106 -21.76 -5.32 9.64
CA LEU A 106 -20.91 -5.50 10.83
C LEU A 106 -19.86 -4.39 10.98
N LEU A 107 -19.24 -3.94 9.88
CA LEU A 107 -18.36 -2.77 9.85
C LEU A 107 -19.07 -1.54 10.40
N SER A 108 -20.34 -1.34 10.01
CA SER A 108 -21.16 -0.22 10.45
C SER A 108 -21.47 -0.22 11.95
N GLU A 109 -21.21 -1.30 12.67
CA GLU A 109 -21.33 -1.33 14.12
C GLU A 109 -20.17 -0.59 14.79
N LYS A 110 -18.95 -0.66 14.22
CA LYS A 110 -17.71 -0.07 14.76
C LYS A 110 -17.32 1.26 14.13
N TYR A 111 -17.66 1.46 12.86
CA TYR A 111 -17.27 2.62 12.08
C TYR A 111 -18.52 3.38 11.62
N SER A 112 -18.50 4.71 11.70
CA SER A 112 -19.65 5.55 11.31
C SER A 112 -19.58 5.98 9.85
N ASN A 113 -18.38 6.33 9.41
CA ASN A 113 -18.16 7.02 8.14
C ASN A 113 -16.98 6.43 7.38
N LEU A 114 -16.93 6.73 6.08
CA LEU A 114 -15.74 6.59 5.26
C LEU A 114 -15.49 7.87 4.46
N ARG A 115 -14.27 8.02 3.94
CA ARG A 115 -13.98 8.87 2.78
C ARG A 115 -13.31 8.04 1.71
N ARG A 116 -13.79 8.21 0.49
CA ARG A 116 -13.21 7.54 -0.68
C ARG A 116 -11.90 8.19 -1.08
N THR A 117 -10.98 7.39 -1.61
CA THR A 117 -9.84 7.94 -2.34
C THR A 117 -9.91 7.53 -3.81
N ARG A 118 -9.20 8.24 -4.69
CA ARG A 118 -9.15 7.87 -6.11
C ARG A 118 -8.31 6.60 -6.30
N GLY A 119 -8.76 5.69 -7.17
CA GLY A 119 -8.07 4.46 -7.55
C GLY A 119 -6.89 4.65 -8.50
N ASP A 120 -6.00 5.60 -8.25
CA ASP A 120 -4.91 5.98 -9.16
C ASP A 120 -3.55 5.33 -8.80
N GLY A 121 -3.57 4.24 -8.03
CA GLY A 121 -2.38 3.60 -7.47
C GLY A 121 -1.72 4.37 -6.31
N ASN A 122 -2.21 5.56 -5.94
CA ASN A 122 -1.71 6.35 -4.81
C ASN A 122 -2.67 6.36 -3.61
N CYS A 123 -3.77 5.61 -3.68
CA CYS A 123 -4.85 5.58 -2.69
C CYS A 123 -4.37 5.38 -1.25
N PHE A 124 -3.41 4.47 -1.00
CA PHE A 124 -2.81 4.28 0.33
C PHE A 124 -2.16 5.57 0.86
N PHE A 125 -1.24 6.16 0.10
CA PHE A 125 -0.52 7.36 0.52
C PHE A 125 -1.47 8.56 0.68
N ARG A 126 -2.46 8.72 -0.20
CA ARG A 126 -3.48 9.78 -0.08
C ARG A 126 -4.35 9.58 1.16
N GLY A 127 -4.81 8.35 1.39
CA GLY A 127 -5.61 7.99 2.55
C GLY A 127 -4.87 8.23 3.86
N PHE A 128 -3.60 7.79 3.91
CA PHE A 128 -2.69 8.03 5.04
C PHE A 128 -2.53 9.54 5.31
N MET A 129 -2.17 10.33 4.29
CA MET A 129 -1.94 11.77 4.44
C MET A 129 -3.16 12.46 5.03
N PHE A 130 -4.32 12.27 4.40
CA PHE A 130 -5.52 12.97 4.80
C PHE A 130 -5.93 12.59 6.22
N SER A 131 -5.95 11.28 6.52
CA SER A 131 -6.31 10.80 7.85
C SER A 131 -5.34 11.31 8.93
N TYR A 132 -4.04 11.39 8.63
CA TYR A 132 -3.04 11.90 9.55
C TYR A 132 -3.21 13.39 9.81
N LEU A 133 -3.33 14.21 8.77
CA LEU A 133 -3.52 15.65 8.92
C LEU A 133 -4.86 16.01 9.58
N GLU A 134 -5.94 15.28 9.25
CA GLU A 134 -7.25 15.48 9.89
C GLU A 134 -7.15 15.14 11.38
N HIS A 135 -6.39 14.11 11.77
CA HIS A 135 -6.14 13.82 13.18
C HIS A 135 -5.38 14.94 13.90
N ILE A 136 -4.35 15.53 13.28
CA ILE A 136 -3.65 16.69 13.87
C ILE A 136 -4.58 17.90 13.97
N LEU A 137 -5.41 18.12 12.94
CA LEU A 137 -6.40 19.18 12.93
C LEU A 137 -7.42 19.04 14.08
N ASP A 138 -7.89 17.82 14.34
CA ASP A 138 -8.87 17.53 15.40
C ASP A 138 -8.24 17.57 16.80
N SER A 139 -7.08 16.92 16.96
CA SER A 139 -6.43 16.74 18.26
C SER A 139 -5.69 17.99 18.73
N GLN A 140 -5.17 18.78 17.78
CA GLN A 140 -4.22 19.87 18.04
C GLN A 140 -3.06 19.43 18.94
N ASP A 141 -2.59 18.19 18.76
CA ASP A 141 -1.51 17.62 19.57
C ASP A 141 -0.14 18.17 19.15
N GLY A 142 0.31 19.20 19.85
CA GLY A 142 1.62 19.80 19.62
C GLY A 142 2.80 18.85 19.86
N SER A 143 2.64 17.86 20.74
CA SER A 143 3.71 16.87 21.00
C SER A 143 3.88 15.91 19.82
N GLU A 144 2.78 15.53 19.18
CA GLU A 144 2.80 14.75 17.94
C GLU A 144 3.38 15.57 16.78
N VAL A 145 3.04 16.87 16.68
CA VAL A 145 3.62 17.77 15.67
C VAL A 145 5.15 17.88 15.81
N ASP A 146 5.66 18.08 17.03
CA ASP A 146 7.11 18.12 17.29
C ASP A 146 7.78 16.78 16.95
N ARG A 147 7.11 15.66 17.27
CA ARG A 147 7.60 14.30 17.00
C ARG A 147 7.67 14.00 15.52
N ILE A 148 6.63 14.31 14.75
CA ILE A 148 6.62 14.05 13.30
C ILE A 148 7.60 14.96 12.58
N GLN A 149 7.75 16.23 12.98
CA GLN A 149 8.80 17.10 12.44
C GLN A 149 10.19 16.52 12.66
N SER A 150 10.46 16.00 13.85
CA SER A 150 11.72 15.31 14.15
C SER A 150 11.93 14.06 13.29
N SER A 151 10.86 13.32 13.02
CA SER A 151 10.90 12.12 12.15
C SER A 151 11.18 12.52 10.69
N ILE A 152 10.54 13.56 10.18
CA ILE A 152 10.74 14.09 8.82
C ILE A 152 12.20 14.51 8.61
N VAL A 153 12.80 15.19 9.59
CA VAL A 153 14.23 15.57 9.53
C VAL A 153 15.13 14.33 9.44
N GLN A 154 14.82 13.27 10.18
CA GLN A 154 15.55 12.00 10.11
C GLN A 154 15.38 11.31 8.75
N CYS A 155 14.15 11.29 8.19
CA CYS A 155 13.90 10.75 6.86
C CYS A 155 14.65 11.51 5.77
N LYS A 156 14.69 12.85 5.84
CA LYS A 156 15.47 13.69 4.92
C LYS A 156 16.96 13.34 5.00
N LYS A 157 17.51 13.23 6.21
CA LYS A 157 18.90 12.82 6.43
C LYS A 157 19.18 11.43 5.88
N ALA A 158 18.29 10.46 6.11
CA ALA A 158 18.44 9.09 5.62
C ALA A 158 18.55 9.03 4.09
N LEU A 159 17.75 9.82 3.36
CA LEU A 159 17.85 9.93 1.90
C LEU A 159 19.20 10.52 1.45
N GLN A 160 19.69 11.56 2.13
CA GLN A 160 21.00 12.16 1.83
C GLN A 160 22.13 11.15 2.07
N ASP A 161 22.09 10.42 3.18
CA ASP A 161 23.09 9.40 3.54
C ASP A 161 23.07 8.22 2.53
N LEU A 162 21.91 7.93 1.92
CA LEU A 162 21.73 6.97 0.82
C LEU A 162 22.17 7.51 -0.56
N GLY A 163 22.60 8.77 -0.63
CA GLY A 163 23.14 9.39 -1.85
C GLY A 163 22.11 10.07 -2.76
N TYR A 164 20.87 10.30 -2.29
CA TYR A 164 19.94 11.15 -3.03
C TYR A 164 20.39 12.61 -2.96
N ALA A 165 20.34 13.30 -4.10
CA ALA A 165 20.64 14.72 -4.14
C ALA A 165 19.47 15.52 -3.56
N GLU A 166 19.73 16.37 -2.57
CA GLU A 166 18.68 17.07 -1.80
C GLU A 166 17.66 17.82 -2.67
N PHE A 167 18.11 18.51 -3.71
CA PHE A 167 17.25 19.27 -4.62
C PHE A 167 16.22 18.41 -5.36
N THR A 168 16.36 17.08 -5.39
CA THR A 168 15.40 16.20 -6.09
C THR A 168 14.15 15.92 -5.27
N PHE A 169 14.20 16.14 -3.95
CA PHE A 169 13.09 15.79 -3.05
C PHE A 169 12.74 16.86 -2.03
N GLU A 170 13.56 17.89 -1.86
CA GLU A 170 13.37 18.94 -0.85
C GLU A 170 12.02 19.65 -0.95
N ASP A 171 11.57 19.98 -2.17
CA ASP A 171 10.27 20.64 -2.39
C ASP A 171 9.09 19.80 -1.90
N PHE A 172 9.15 18.47 -2.04
CA PHE A 172 8.11 17.57 -1.53
C PHE A 172 8.04 17.59 0.00
N PHE A 173 9.21 17.57 0.66
CA PHE A 173 9.30 17.65 2.11
C PHE A 173 8.80 19.01 2.64
N MET A 174 9.20 20.10 1.99
CA MET A 174 8.76 21.45 2.37
C MET A 174 7.24 21.59 2.27
N LEU A 175 6.63 21.09 1.19
CA LEU A 175 5.18 21.16 1.03
C LEU A 175 4.43 20.37 2.11
N PHE A 176 4.90 19.16 2.48
CA PHE A 176 4.27 18.41 3.57
C PHE A 176 4.35 19.18 4.89
N ILE A 177 5.52 19.75 5.21
CA ILE A 177 5.72 20.57 6.42
C ILE A 177 4.78 21.78 6.42
N GLU A 178 4.59 22.45 5.27
CA GLU A 178 3.61 23.53 5.12
C GLU A 178 2.20 23.04 5.45
N GLN A 179 1.74 21.91 4.87
CA GLN A 179 0.39 21.39 5.17
C GLN A 179 0.22 21.05 6.65
N LEU A 180 1.24 20.44 7.27
CA LEU A 180 1.25 20.11 8.69
C LEU A 180 1.14 21.36 9.57
N GLN A 181 1.90 22.41 9.24
CA GLN A 181 1.85 23.67 9.97
C GLN A 181 0.50 24.37 9.80
N CYS A 182 -0.10 24.31 8.61
CA CYS A 182 -1.39 24.93 8.35
C CYS A 182 -2.56 24.24 9.08
N VAL A 183 -2.52 22.93 9.33
CA VAL A 183 -3.57 22.26 10.13
C VAL A 183 -3.40 22.44 11.65
N PHE A 184 -2.25 22.95 12.09
CA PHE A 184 -1.95 23.18 13.50
C PHE A 184 -2.08 24.66 13.88
N ASN A 185 -2.98 24.98 14.81
CA ASN A 185 -3.39 26.35 15.15
C ASN A 185 -2.33 27.16 15.91
N GLY A 186 -1.12 26.65 16.10
CA GLY A 186 -0.03 27.34 16.78
C GLY A 186 0.50 28.59 16.06
N HIS A 187 0.11 28.83 14.80
CA HIS A 187 0.70 29.85 13.92
C HIS A 187 -0.30 30.89 13.35
N GLY A 188 -1.55 30.93 13.85
CA GLY A 188 -2.52 32.00 13.56
C GLY A 188 -3.46 31.72 12.38
N ASP A 189 -2.92 31.48 11.17
CA ASP A 189 -3.71 31.16 9.96
C ASP A 189 -3.83 29.65 9.78
N SER A 190 -4.84 29.06 10.42
CA SER A 190 -5.07 27.61 10.39
C SER A 190 -6.16 27.18 9.41
N TYR A 191 -5.95 26.04 8.77
CA TYR A 191 -6.94 25.37 7.93
C TYR A 191 -8.07 24.80 8.78
N GLY A 192 -9.31 24.97 8.33
CA GLY A 192 -10.42 24.12 8.77
C GLY A 192 -10.50 22.85 7.93
N HIS A 193 -11.43 21.95 8.27
CA HIS A 193 -11.64 20.70 7.53
C HIS A 193 -11.91 20.92 6.04
N ASP A 194 -12.65 21.97 5.69
CA ASP A 194 -12.99 22.28 4.30
C ASP A 194 -11.76 22.68 3.48
N GLU A 195 -10.84 23.46 4.06
CA GLU A 195 -9.61 23.86 3.39
C GLU A 195 -8.64 22.67 3.30
N LEU A 196 -8.53 21.84 4.34
CA LEU A 196 -7.75 20.59 4.27
C LEU A 196 -8.25 19.67 3.15
N LEU A 197 -9.57 19.50 3.02
CA LEU A 197 -10.18 18.71 1.94
C LEU A 197 -9.88 19.31 0.57
N LYS A 198 -10.12 20.60 0.39
CA LYS A 198 -9.85 21.31 -0.87
C LYS A 198 -8.39 21.19 -1.29
N ARG A 199 -7.44 21.36 -0.37
CA ARG A 199 -6.00 21.21 -0.63
C ARG A 199 -5.64 19.77 -0.97
N SER A 200 -6.26 18.79 -0.30
CA SER A 200 -6.07 17.37 -0.58
C SER A 200 -6.69 16.93 -1.92
N GLN A 201 -7.65 17.69 -2.44
CA GLN A 201 -8.25 17.51 -3.76
C GLN A 201 -7.48 18.23 -4.88
N ASP A 202 -6.59 19.17 -4.56
CA ASP A 202 -5.73 19.84 -5.53
C ASP A 202 -4.63 18.89 -6.03
N PRO A 203 -4.55 18.56 -7.33
CA PRO A 203 -3.55 17.62 -7.85
C PRO A 203 -2.11 18.04 -7.59
N SER A 204 -1.79 19.34 -7.61
CA SER A 204 -0.42 19.82 -7.37
C SER A 204 0.00 19.56 -5.93
N VAL A 205 -0.89 19.85 -4.97
CA VAL A 205 -0.61 19.66 -3.55
C VAL A 205 -0.58 18.17 -3.21
N SER A 206 -1.66 17.48 -3.58
CA SER A 206 -1.89 16.09 -3.23
C SER A 206 -0.81 15.17 -3.83
N ASN A 207 -0.39 15.40 -5.08
CA ASN A 207 0.66 14.59 -5.71
C ASN A 207 2.05 14.85 -5.12
N TYR A 208 2.39 16.11 -4.79
CA TYR A 208 3.67 16.42 -4.16
C TYR A 208 3.79 15.77 -2.78
N VAL A 209 2.70 15.76 -2.02
CA VAL A 209 2.66 15.06 -0.74
C VAL A 209 2.80 13.55 -0.92
N VAL A 210 2.13 12.95 -1.92
CA VAL A 210 2.33 11.53 -2.24
C VAL A 210 3.80 11.24 -2.56
N MET A 211 4.47 12.09 -3.34
CA MET A 211 5.90 11.95 -3.63
C MET A 211 6.76 12.01 -2.37
N PHE A 212 6.46 12.93 -1.44
CA PHE A 212 7.11 12.96 -0.13
C PHE A 212 6.99 11.61 0.59
N LEU A 213 5.79 11.04 0.67
CA LEU A 213 5.56 9.76 1.35
C LEU A 213 6.27 8.59 0.64
N ARG A 214 6.32 8.59 -0.70
CA ARG A 214 7.05 7.59 -1.49
C ARG A 214 8.57 7.67 -1.24
N PHE A 215 9.13 8.87 -1.13
CA PHE A 215 10.54 9.06 -0.79
C PHE A 215 10.84 8.64 0.66
N VAL A 216 9.99 8.99 1.62
CA VAL A 216 10.12 8.54 3.02
C VAL A 216 10.12 7.00 3.09
N THR A 217 9.16 6.37 2.41
CA THR A 217 9.03 4.91 2.36
C THR A 217 10.28 4.26 1.73
N THR A 218 10.76 4.82 0.63
CA THR A 218 11.98 4.37 -0.04
C THR A 218 13.20 4.49 0.86
N GLY A 219 13.35 5.63 1.54
CA GLY A 219 14.44 5.87 2.48
C GLY A 219 14.48 4.81 3.57
N GLU A 220 13.33 4.46 4.15
CA GLU A 220 13.25 3.44 5.20
C GLU A 220 13.56 2.02 4.69
N ILE A 221 12.98 1.64 3.55
CA ILE A 221 13.23 0.33 2.94
C ILE A 221 14.73 0.15 2.65
N ARG A 222 15.36 1.14 2.04
CA ARG A 222 16.79 1.08 1.67
C ARG A 222 17.71 1.17 2.88
N ARG A 223 17.37 2.00 3.88
CA ARG A 223 18.14 2.13 5.13
C ARG A 223 18.18 0.83 5.93
N ARG A 224 17.11 0.04 5.88
CA ARG A 224 16.99 -1.27 6.54
C ARG A 224 16.90 -2.41 5.53
N SER A 225 17.74 -2.37 4.49
CA SER A 225 17.74 -3.36 3.40
C SER A 225 17.67 -4.81 3.90
N ASP A 226 18.50 -5.16 4.87
CA ASP A 226 18.63 -6.52 5.39
C ASP A 226 17.34 -7.02 6.06
N PHE A 227 16.55 -6.10 6.61
CA PHE A 227 15.24 -6.41 7.19
C PHE A 227 14.19 -6.62 6.09
N TYR A 228 14.17 -5.77 5.06
CA TYR A 228 13.14 -5.82 4.01
C TYR A 228 13.42 -6.85 2.92
N GLU A 229 14.68 -7.20 2.67
CA GLU A 229 15.10 -8.10 1.58
C GLU A 229 14.35 -9.44 1.56
N PRO A 230 14.20 -10.19 2.68
CA PRO A 230 13.48 -11.47 2.64
C PRO A 230 12.01 -11.33 2.23
N PHE A 231 11.36 -10.22 2.59
CA PHE A 231 9.97 -9.96 2.22
C PHE A 231 9.84 -9.60 0.75
N ILE A 232 10.76 -8.78 0.24
CA ILE A 232 10.81 -8.37 -1.17
C ILE A 232 11.07 -9.60 -2.06
N LEU A 233 12.00 -10.47 -1.67
CA LEU A 233 12.26 -11.74 -2.35
C LEU A 233 11.05 -12.70 -2.31
N GLY A 234 10.23 -12.62 -1.27
CA GLY A 234 9.01 -13.43 -1.15
C GLY A 234 7.88 -13.01 -2.09
N ILE A 235 7.90 -11.76 -2.58
CA ILE A 235 6.86 -11.21 -3.47
C ILE A 235 7.36 -10.93 -4.90
N SER A 236 8.68 -10.85 -5.10
CA SER A 236 9.31 -10.54 -6.38
C SER A 236 10.76 -11.04 -6.42
N ASP A 237 11.28 -11.41 -7.59
CA ASP A 237 12.69 -11.77 -7.77
C ASP A 237 13.63 -10.53 -7.88
N SER A 238 13.24 -9.41 -7.26
CA SER A 238 13.96 -8.13 -7.37
C SER A 238 14.85 -7.87 -6.15
N SER A 239 15.94 -7.13 -6.35
CA SER A 239 16.72 -6.57 -5.24
C SER A 239 15.93 -5.46 -4.54
N VAL A 240 16.33 -5.09 -3.31
CA VAL A 240 15.72 -3.97 -2.57
C VAL A 240 15.75 -2.67 -3.39
N ASP A 241 16.88 -2.38 -4.03
CA ASP A 241 17.04 -1.18 -4.86
C ASP A 241 16.12 -1.20 -6.09
N GLN A 242 16.04 -2.35 -6.76
CA GLN A 242 15.15 -2.52 -7.92
C GLN A 242 13.68 -2.39 -7.51
N PHE A 243 13.29 -2.99 -6.39
CA PHE A 243 11.94 -2.90 -5.84
C PHE A 243 11.56 -1.44 -5.52
N CYS A 244 12.45 -0.67 -4.88
CA CYS A 244 12.18 0.75 -4.63
C CYS A 244 11.94 1.53 -5.92
N LYS A 245 12.79 1.34 -6.94
CA LYS A 245 12.72 2.06 -8.21
C LYS A 245 11.50 1.72 -9.07
N THR A 246 10.91 0.54 -8.91
CA THR A 246 9.78 0.09 -9.75
C THR A 246 8.44 0.07 -9.02
N ALA A 247 8.43 -0.19 -7.70
CA ALA A 247 7.21 -0.44 -6.94
C ALA A 247 6.96 0.56 -5.80
N VAL A 248 7.89 1.48 -5.50
CA VAL A 248 7.75 2.44 -4.41
C VAL A 248 7.85 3.88 -4.89
N GLU A 249 8.96 4.26 -5.53
CA GLU A 249 9.22 5.62 -6.01
C GLU A 249 8.24 6.11 -7.09
N PRO A 250 7.85 5.30 -8.10
CA PRO A 250 7.01 5.79 -9.19
C PRO A 250 5.59 6.16 -8.74
N MET A 251 5.09 7.28 -9.25
CA MET A 251 3.67 7.64 -9.09
C MET A 251 2.77 6.58 -9.71
N GLY A 252 1.67 6.26 -9.04
CA GLY A 252 0.72 5.24 -9.47
C GLY A 252 1.16 3.79 -9.26
N ALA A 253 2.36 3.54 -8.72
CA ALA A 253 2.73 2.20 -8.27
C ALA A 253 1.94 1.82 -7.01
N GLU A 254 1.26 0.67 -7.05
CA GLU A 254 0.42 0.18 -5.96
C GLU A 254 1.21 -0.04 -4.67
N SER A 255 0.53 0.11 -3.53
CA SER A 255 1.12 -0.08 -2.20
C SER A 255 0.53 -1.30 -1.51
N ASP A 256 1.41 -2.11 -0.93
CA ASP A 256 1.05 -3.30 -0.15
C ASP A 256 1.79 -3.26 1.20
N GLN A 257 1.80 -4.38 1.92
CA GLN A 257 2.30 -4.51 3.28
C GLN A 257 3.71 -3.95 3.48
N VAL A 258 4.63 -4.14 2.52
CA VAL A 258 6.02 -3.64 2.63
C VAL A 258 6.03 -2.11 2.73
N GLN A 259 5.30 -1.42 1.85
CA GLN A 259 5.19 0.03 1.85
C GLN A 259 4.48 0.55 3.11
N ILE A 260 3.43 -0.14 3.57
CA ILE A 260 2.69 0.24 4.80
C ILE A 260 3.59 0.16 6.03
N ILE A 261 4.31 -0.95 6.21
CA ILE A 261 5.23 -1.15 7.33
C ILE A 261 6.33 -0.10 7.29
N ALA A 262 6.97 0.11 6.14
CA ALA A 262 8.04 1.07 5.99
C ALA A 262 7.59 2.51 6.28
N LEU A 263 6.41 2.92 5.78
CA LEU A 263 5.90 4.26 6.07
C LEU A 263 5.57 4.43 7.56
N SER A 264 4.92 3.44 8.18
CA SER A 264 4.60 3.43 9.62
C SER A 264 5.88 3.54 10.46
N ASP A 265 6.89 2.70 10.19
CA ASP A 265 8.17 2.71 10.89
C ASP A 265 8.91 4.05 10.70
N ALA A 266 8.98 4.57 9.47
CA ALA A 266 9.71 5.79 9.16
C ALA A 266 9.14 7.03 9.85
N LEU A 267 7.81 7.16 9.84
CA LEU A 267 7.11 8.30 10.41
C LEU A 267 6.74 8.10 11.88
N GLY A 268 6.86 6.89 12.41
CA GLY A 268 6.45 6.54 13.77
C GLY A 268 4.93 6.67 13.99
N VAL A 269 4.13 6.45 12.94
CA VAL A 269 2.67 6.60 12.98
C VAL A 269 2.00 5.22 12.91
N PRO A 270 1.25 4.79 13.95
CA PRO A 270 0.53 3.53 13.91
C PRO A 270 -0.64 3.58 12.91
N ILE A 271 -0.74 2.55 12.05
CA ILE A 271 -1.76 2.44 11.01
C ILE A 271 -2.60 1.18 11.25
N ARG A 272 -3.93 1.31 11.18
CA ARG A 272 -4.85 0.16 11.13
C ARG A 272 -5.38 -0.01 9.73
N VAL A 273 -5.28 -1.22 9.17
CA VAL A 273 -5.91 -1.60 7.91
C VAL A 273 -7.02 -2.61 8.19
N VAL A 274 -8.24 -2.24 7.86
CA VAL A 274 -9.44 -3.06 8.01
C VAL A 274 -9.76 -3.71 6.66
N TYR A 275 -9.91 -5.03 6.63
CA TYR A 275 -10.04 -5.79 5.38
C TYR A 275 -11.51 -6.10 5.09
N LEU A 276 -11.98 -5.66 3.92
CA LEU A 276 -13.27 -6.06 3.37
C LEU A 276 -13.05 -7.01 2.19
N ASP A 277 -13.05 -8.30 2.51
CA ASP A 277 -12.85 -9.38 1.54
C ASP A 277 -14.10 -10.27 1.39
N GLY A 278 -14.15 -11.00 0.27
CA GLY A 278 -15.23 -11.95 -0.02
C GLY A 278 -15.14 -13.27 0.75
N SER A 279 -14.18 -13.41 1.69
CA SER A 279 -13.95 -14.67 2.40
C SER A 279 -15.15 -15.06 3.27
N THR A 280 -15.55 -16.32 3.19
CA THR A 280 -16.65 -16.89 3.99
C THR A 280 -16.17 -17.55 5.28
N THR A 281 -14.86 -17.65 5.47
CA THR A 281 -14.20 -18.30 6.61
C THR A 281 -14.41 -17.57 7.93
N SER A 282 -14.59 -16.24 7.90
CA SER A 282 -14.98 -15.45 9.06
C SER A 282 -15.95 -14.35 8.61
N LEU A 283 -17.03 -14.18 9.36
CA LEU A 283 -17.90 -13.01 9.23
C LEU A 283 -17.36 -11.82 10.03
N GLU A 284 -16.37 -12.02 10.89
CA GLU A 284 -15.73 -10.91 11.61
C GLU A 284 -14.93 -10.05 10.65
N VAL A 285 -14.98 -8.74 10.90
CA VAL A 285 -14.18 -7.76 10.19
C VAL A 285 -12.74 -7.86 10.71
N ASN A 286 -11.87 -8.46 9.90
CA ASN A 286 -10.46 -8.57 10.21
C ASN A 286 -9.76 -7.22 10.03
N HIS A 287 -8.80 -6.94 10.91
CA HIS A 287 -7.91 -5.78 10.77
C HIS A 287 -6.48 -6.17 11.12
N HIS A 288 -5.53 -5.41 10.59
CA HIS A 288 -4.12 -5.51 10.91
C HIS A 288 -3.60 -4.15 11.37
N ASP A 289 -2.91 -4.14 12.51
CA ASP A 289 -2.27 -2.96 13.08
C ASP A 289 -0.78 -2.99 12.78
N PHE A 290 -0.31 -1.95 12.11
CA PHE A 290 1.08 -1.71 11.76
C PHE A 290 1.66 -0.72 12.76
N ILE A 291 2.26 -1.25 13.82
CA ILE A 291 2.83 -0.47 14.92
C ILE A 291 4.33 -0.23 14.68
N PRO A 292 4.81 1.03 14.77
CA PRO A 292 6.21 1.36 14.56
C PRO A 292 7.14 0.65 15.53
N THR A 293 8.22 0.06 15.01
CA THR A 293 9.20 -0.74 15.76
C THR A 293 10.23 0.10 16.52
N LEU A 294 10.44 1.36 16.15
CA LEU A 294 11.49 2.23 16.70
C LEU A 294 11.27 2.69 18.16
N GLN A 295 10.12 2.38 18.77
CA GLN A 295 9.90 2.67 20.20
C GLN A 295 10.65 1.71 21.13
N ASP A 296 11.08 0.53 20.65
CA ASP A 296 11.61 -0.52 21.53
C ASP A 296 13.14 -0.48 21.74
N GLU A 297 13.91 0.16 20.85
CA GLU A 297 15.38 0.14 20.96
C GLU A 297 15.93 1.06 22.07
N LYS A 298 15.18 2.08 22.51
CA LYS A 298 15.60 2.94 23.63
C LYS A 298 15.27 2.36 25.01
N THR A 299 14.49 1.28 25.08
CA THR A 299 13.95 0.76 26.35
C THR A 299 14.62 -0.54 26.80
N GLN A 300 15.46 -1.17 25.97
CA GLN A 300 16.20 -2.39 26.32
C GLN A 300 17.52 -2.13 27.08
N SER A 301 17.53 -1.17 28.01
CA SER A 301 18.66 -1.00 28.95
C SER A 301 18.29 -1.06 30.43
N ASN A 302 17.03 -1.32 30.79
CA ASN A 302 16.65 -1.54 32.19
C ASN A 302 15.86 -2.85 32.33
N GLU A 303 16.60 -3.94 32.53
CA GLU A 303 16.04 -5.17 33.09
C GLU A 303 15.55 -4.90 34.52
N GLY A 304 14.30 -5.27 34.80
CA GLY A 304 13.77 -5.41 36.16
C GLY A 304 12.71 -4.40 36.57
N SER A 305 11.51 -4.49 35.99
CA SER A 305 10.28 -4.35 36.79
C SER A 305 9.07 -4.88 36.01
N GLU A 306 8.50 -5.96 36.50
CA GLU A 306 7.21 -6.51 36.07
C GLU A 306 6.09 -5.46 36.27
N SER A 307 5.04 -5.58 35.45
CA SER A 307 3.78 -4.80 35.49
C SER A 307 3.82 -3.33 35.06
N LYS A 308 4.06 -3.10 33.76
CA LYS A 308 3.24 -2.14 32.99
C LYS A 308 2.57 -2.90 31.86
N ILE A 309 1.25 -2.85 31.81
CA ILE A 309 0.49 -3.34 30.66
C ILE A 309 0.98 -2.49 29.48
N ASN A 310 1.80 -3.07 28.60
CA ASN A 310 2.22 -2.46 27.34
C ASN A 310 0.97 -2.34 26.46
N GLN A 311 0.18 -1.27 26.65
CA GLN A 311 -0.82 -0.88 25.68
C GLN A 311 -0.05 -0.40 24.45
N SER A 312 0.02 -1.24 23.43
CA SER A 312 0.42 -0.81 22.10
C SER A 312 -0.41 0.42 21.71
N PRO A 313 0.19 1.49 21.17
CA PRO A 313 -0.53 2.70 20.85
C PRO A 313 -1.69 2.39 19.90
N GLU A 314 -2.88 2.89 20.22
CA GLU A 314 -4.06 2.68 19.38
C GLU A 314 -3.90 3.46 18.07
N PRO A 315 -4.02 2.81 16.90
CA PRO A 315 -3.88 3.50 15.62
C PRO A 315 -4.98 4.55 15.41
N PHE A 316 -4.58 5.78 15.08
CA PHE A 316 -5.49 6.87 14.71
C PHE A 316 -5.60 7.08 13.19
N VAL A 317 -4.69 6.49 12.40
CA VAL A 317 -4.87 6.34 10.95
C VAL A 317 -5.55 5.00 10.70
N THR A 318 -6.81 5.01 10.30
CA THR A 318 -7.57 3.79 9.96
C THR A 318 -7.98 3.80 8.50
N LEU A 319 -7.54 2.79 7.76
CA LEU A 319 -7.85 2.60 6.35
C LEU A 319 -8.70 1.34 6.14
N LEU A 320 -9.60 1.38 5.17
CA LEU A 320 -10.35 0.23 4.67
C LEU A 320 -9.66 -0.28 3.41
N TYR A 321 -9.18 -1.51 3.45
CA TYR A 321 -8.69 -2.22 2.27
C TYR A 321 -9.84 -3.00 1.60
N ARG A 322 -10.06 -2.68 0.33
CA ARG A 322 -10.79 -3.49 -0.64
C ARG A 322 -9.76 -4.04 -1.63
N PRO A 323 -9.99 -5.18 -2.32
CA PRO A 323 -8.99 -5.72 -3.24
C PRO A 323 -8.45 -4.65 -4.22
N GLY A 324 -7.17 -4.30 -4.07
CA GLY A 324 -6.47 -3.28 -4.86
C GLY A 324 -6.74 -1.81 -4.50
N HIS A 325 -7.43 -1.50 -3.40
CA HIS A 325 -7.85 -0.13 -3.09
C HIS A 325 -7.94 0.19 -1.59
N TYR A 326 -7.61 1.43 -1.23
CA TYR A 326 -7.69 1.93 0.14
C TYR A 326 -8.63 3.13 0.25
N ASP A 327 -9.52 3.09 1.24
CA ASP A 327 -10.36 4.22 1.65
C ASP A 327 -10.05 4.60 3.10
N ILE A 328 -10.46 5.79 3.54
CA ILE A 328 -10.30 6.23 4.93
C ILE A 328 -11.53 5.80 5.72
N LEU A 329 -11.34 5.29 6.93
CA LEU A 329 -12.40 4.77 7.79
C LEU A 329 -12.44 5.51 9.13
N TYR A 330 -13.63 5.90 9.57
CA TYR A 330 -13.84 6.67 10.80
C TYR A 330 -14.51 5.83 11.87
N ALA A 331 -13.84 5.65 13.00
CA ALA A 331 -14.42 4.99 14.17
C ALA A 331 -15.57 5.83 14.75
N LYS A 332 -16.50 5.16 15.42
CA LYS A 332 -17.63 5.79 16.10
C LYS A 332 -17.28 6.51 17.39
#